data_AF-A0A7C2ACK5-F1
#
_entry.id   AF-A0A7C2ACK5-F1
#
_cell.length_a   1.000
_cell.length_b   1.000
_cell.length_c   1.000
_cell.angle_alpha   90.00
_cell.angle_beta   90.00
_cell.angle_gamma   90.00
#
_symmetry.space_group_name_H-M   'P 1'
#
loop_
_entity.id
_entity.type
_entity.pdbx_description
1 polymer ?
#
loop_
_entity_poly.entity_id
_entity_poly.type
_entity_poly.pdbx_seq_one_letter_code
_entity_poly.pdbx_strand_id
1 'polypeptide(L)'
;MHKLEAVLRDVVVGGLRRSAVTTPSRWAESYRVMGQPFPGPWKFDYHPWLRGMHEATHQICIGQKAAQLGYTEAVLNITFFKIDIERRDCLYLLPAKTPDASDFSASRFDAA
;
A
#
# COMPACT_ATOMS: atom_id res chain seq x y z
N MET A 1 23.21 -14.92 -28.73
CA MET A 1 23.13 -13.71 -27.88
C MET A 1 24.42 -13.59 -27.11
N HIS A 2 25.09 -12.44 -27.20
CA HIS A 2 26.32 -12.20 -26.45
C HIS A 2 25.96 -11.99 -24.96
N LYS A 3 26.75 -12.51 -24.01
CA LYS A 3 26.44 -12.38 -22.57
C LYS A 3 26.24 -10.92 -22.15
N LEU A 4 27.00 -10.00 -22.75
CA LEU A 4 26.93 -8.57 -22.50
C LEU A 4 25.60 -7.95 -22.98
N GLU A 5 25.09 -8.42 -24.12
CA GLU A 5 23.81 -7.98 -24.70
C GLU A 5 22.64 -8.36 -23.78
N ALA A 6 22.65 -9.58 -23.24
CA ALA A 6 21.65 -10.04 -22.27
C ALA A 6 21.67 -9.17 -21.00
N VAL A 7 22.85 -8.92 -20.44
CA VAL A 7 22.99 -8.08 -19.24
C VAL A 7 22.51 -6.65 -19.50
N LEU A 8 22.90 -6.04 -20.62
CA LEU A 8 22.47 -4.69 -20.98
C LEU A 8 20.95 -4.61 -21.10
N ARG A 9 20.34 -5.55 -21.83
CA ARG A 9 18.89 -5.64 -21.97
C ARG A 9 18.20 -5.75 -20.61
N ASP A 10 18.69 -6.62 -19.74
CA ASP A 10 18.04 -6.88 -18.45
C ASP A 10 18.16 -5.67 -17.50
N VAL A 11 19.31 -4.97 -17.52
CA VAL A 11 19.49 -3.71 -16.76
C VAL A 11 18.57 -2.61 -17.28
N VAL A 12 18.47 -2.43 -18.59
CA VAL A 12 17.59 -1.42 -19.21
C VAL A 12 16.13 -1.73 -18.89
N VAL A 13 15.70 -2.99 -19.06
CA VAL A 13 14.32 -3.42 -18.74
C VAL A 13 14.03 -3.22 -17.25
N GLY A 14 14.97 -3.58 -16.37
CA GLY A 14 14.83 -3.39 -14.92
C GLY A 14 14.67 -1.92 -14.54
N GLY A 15 15.52 -1.04 -15.11
CA GLY A 15 15.43 0.41 -14.90
C GLY A 15 14.11 0.99 -15.39
N LEU A 16 13.68 0.63 -16.60
CA LEU A 16 12.41 1.07 -17.18
C LEU A 16 11.21 0.63 -16.33
N ARG A 17 11.17 -0.64 -15.89
CA ARG A 17 10.11 -1.14 -15.01
C ARG A 17 10.03 -0.34 -13.72
N ARG A 18 11.17 -0.07 -13.08
CA ARG A 18 11.21 0.73 -11.85
C ARG A 18 10.72 2.16 -12.08
N SER A 19 11.13 2.80 -13.17
CA SER A 19 10.70 4.17 -13.51
C SER A 19 9.20 4.30 -13.79
N ALA A 20 8.54 3.22 -14.23
CA ALA A 20 7.10 3.20 -14.50
C ALA A 20 6.24 3.13 -13.23
N VAL A 21 6.82 2.77 -12.09
CA VAL A 21 6.13 2.70 -10.79
C VAL A 21 6.09 4.10 -10.17
N THR A 22 5.05 4.84 -10.50
CA THR A 22 4.88 6.24 -10.08
C THR A 22 3.79 6.42 -9.03
N THR A 23 3.07 5.36 -8.65
CA THR A 23 1.96 5.42 -7.69
C THR A 23 2.02 4.26 -6.69
N PRO A 24 1.49 4.44 -5.46
CA PRO A 24 1.41 3.38 -4.47
C PRO A 24 0.66 2.12 -4.94
N SER A 25 -0.37 2.27 -5.77
CA SER A 25 -1.15 1.16 -6.32
C SER A 25 -0.29 0.28 -7.23
N ARG A 26 0.42 0.90 -8.18
CA ARG A 26 1.36 0.22 -9.08
C ARG A 26 2.49 -0.43 -8.30
N TRP A 27 2.97 0.22 -7.24
CA TRP A 27 3.99 -0.35 -6.37
C TRP A 27 3.48 -1.61 -5.69
N ALA A 28 2.27 -1.58 -5.12
CA ALA A 28 1.67 -2.74 -4.49
C ALA A 28 1.52 -3.91 -5.49
N GLU A 29 0.95 -3.67 -6.67
CA GLU A 29 0.78 -4.70 -7.71
C GLU A 29 2.11 -5.26 -8.25
N SER A 30 3.17 -4.44 -8.26
CA SER A 30 4.47 -4.84 -8.81
C SER A 30 5.35 -5.60 -7.82
N TYR A 31 5.28 -5.26 -6.52
CA TYR A 31 6.26 -5.71 -5.54
C TYR A 31 5.67 -6.45 -4.35
N ARG A 32 4.38 -6.28 -4.05
CA ARG A 32 3.77 -6.92 -2.89
C ARG A 32 3.31 -8.33 -3.23
N VAL A 33 3.79 -9.30 -2.48
CA VAL A 33 3.37 -10.71 -2.57
C VAL A 33 2.62 -11.06 -1.30
N MET A 34 1.41 -11.59 -1.48
CA MET A 34 0.47 -11.95 -0.44
C MET A 34 0.51 -13.46 -0.16
N GLY A 35 0.22 -13.81 1.10
CA GLY A 35 0.00 -15.18 1.54
C GLY A 35 -1.47 -15.58 1.47
N GLN A 36 -1.82 -16.68 2.16
CA GLN A 36 -3.21 -17.07 2.34
C GLN A 36 -4.01 -15.94 3.05
N PRO A 37 -5.29 -15.73 2.70
CA PRO A 37 -6.12 -16.53 1.78
C PRO A 37 -6.01 -16.13 0.29
N PHE A 38 -5.23 -15.11 -0.05
CA PHE A 38 -5.10 -14.58 -1.42
C PHE A 38 -3.64 -14.69 -1.91
N PRO A 39 -3.16 -15.89 -2.25
CA PRO A 39 -1.76 -16.10 -2.56
C PRO A 39 -1.36 -15.42 -3.88
N GLY A 40 -0.13 -14.89 -3.90
CA GLY A 40 0.48 -14.32 -5.10
C GLY A 40 0.56 -12.79 -5.08
N PRO A 41 0.80 -12.14 -6.23
CA PRO A 41 0.91 -10.69 -6.29
C PRO A 41 -0.35 -9.99 -5.77
N TRP A 42 -0.18 -8.86 -5.07
CA TRP A 42 -1.29 -8.02 -4.67
C TRP A 42 -2.11 -7.58 -5.90
N LYS A 43 -3.43 -7.65 -5.76
CA LYS A 43 -4.39 -7.17 -6.76
C LYS A 43 -5.55 -6.48 -6.06
N PHE A 44 -6.20 -5.58 -6.79
CA PHE A 44 -7.40 -4.89 -6.32
C PHE A 44 -8.71 -5.64 -6.62
N ASP A 45 -8.65 -6.87 -7.13
CA ASP A 45 -9.82 -7.67 -7.55
C ASP A 45 -10.82 -7.89 -6.41
N TYR A 46 -10.34 -8.18 -5.20
CA TYR A 46 -11.19 -8.46 -4.03
C TYR A 46 -11.50 -7.22 -3.18
N HIS A 47 -10.65 -6.19 -3.24
CA HIS A 47 -10.75 -4.98 -2.42
C HIS A 47 -10.59 -3.71 -3.27
N PRO A 48 -11.42 -3.51 -4.32
CA PRO A 48 -11.21 -2.46 -5.31
C PRO A 48 -11.29 -1.04 -4.72
N TRP A 49 -12.06 -0.88 -3.64
CA TRP A 49 -12.20 0.40 -2.92
C TRP A 49 -10.88 0.92 -2.35
N LEU A 50 -9.89 0.04 -2.12
CA LEU A 50 -8.57 0.46 -1.64
C LEU A 50 -7.80 1.26 -2.68
N ARG A 51 -8.07 1.08 -3.98
CA ARG A 51 -7.30 1.73 -5.04
C ARG A 51 -7.39 3.25 -4.96
N GLY A 52 -8.56 3.81 -4.69
CA GLY A 52 -8.73 5.26 -4.57
C GLY A 52 -7.82 5.89 -3.52
N MET A 53 -7.64 5.22 -2.37
CA MET A 53 -6.73 5.69 -1.31
C MET A 53 -5.26 5.62 -1.73
N HIS A 54 -4.87 4.60 -2.51
CA HIS A 54 -3.49 4.47 -3.01
C HIS A 54 -3.15 5.54 -4.05
N GLU A 55 -4.13 5.99 -4.83
CA GLU A 55 -3.95 6.97 -5.91
C GLU A 55 -4.10 8.42 -5.42
N ALA A 56 -4.41 8.63 -4.13
CA ALA A 56 -4.60 9.97 -3.59
C ALA A 56 -3.26 10.74 -3.55
N THR A 57 -3.22 11.90 -4.22
CA THR A 57 -1.99 12.71 -4.38
C THR A 57 -1.93 13.94 -3.49
N HIS A 58 -2.99 14.23 -2.73
CA HIS A 58 -3.06 15.39 -1.85
C HIS A 58 -2.07 15.24 -0.68
N GLN A 59 -1.49 16.36 -0.24
CA GLN A 59 -0.56 16.38 0.89
C GLN A 59 -1.19 15.85 2.18
N ILE A 60 -2.49 16.14 2.38
CA ILE A 60 -3.29 15.65 3.50
C ILE A 60 -4.44 14.86 2.90
N CYS A 61 -4.52 13.58 3.24
CA CYS A 61 -5.60 12.68 2.83
C CYS A 61 -6.37 12.24 4.08
N ILE A 62 -7.66 12.54 4.15
CA ILE A 62 -8.53 12.17 5.26
C ILE A 62 -9.44 11.04 4.79
N GLY A 63 -9.37 9.90 5.47
CA GLY A 63 -10.11 8.70 5.11
C GLY A 63 -11.20 8.36 6.10
N GLN A 64 -12.47 8.42 5.68
CA GLN A 64 -13.59 7.86 6.43
C GLN A 64 -13.85 6.42 5.95
N LYS A 65 -13.87 5.47 6.88
CA LYS A 65 -14.04 4.05 6.55
C LYS A 65 -14.90 3.31 7.56
N ALA A 66 -15.49 2.20 7.13
CA ALA A 66 -16.05 1.21 8.04
C ALA A 66 -14.95 0.34 8.69
N ALA A 67 -15.37 -0.60 9.53
CA ALA A 67 -14.47 -1.60 10.11
C ALA A 67 -13.97 -2.61 9.06
N GLN A 68 -12.75 -3.12 9.23
CA GLN A 68 -12.20 -4.27 8.48
C GLN A 68 -12.13 -4.12 6.94
N LEU A 69 -12.16 -2.89 6.41
CA LEU A 69 -12.07 -2.63 4.97
C LEU A 69 -10.64 -2.59 4.40
N GLY A 70 -9.65 -3.19 5.08
CA GLY A 70 -8.27 -3.27 4.56
C GLY A 70 -7.46 -1.97 4.56
N TYR A 71 -7.83 -0.98 5.37
CA TYR A 71 -7.11 0.31 5.42
C TYR A 71 -5.66 0.21 5.87
N THR A 72 -5.37 -0.70 6.80
CA THR A 72 -3.99 -0.97 7.23
C THR A 72 -3.12 -1.32 6.03
N GLU A 73 -3.62 -2.17 5.14
CA GLU A 73 -2.92 -2.57 3.92
C GLU A 73 -2.68 -1.38 2.99
N ALA A 74 -3.68 -0.51 2.81
CA ALA A 74 -3.52 0.69 2.00
C ALA A 74 -2.45 1.63 2.55
N VAL A 75 -2.46 1.91 3.86
CA VAL A 75 -1.47 2.82 4.44
C VAL A 75 -0.08 2.19 4.40
N LEU A 76 0.07 0.88 4.63
CA LEU A 76 1.35 0.19 4.48
C LEU A 76 1.91 0.29 3.06
N ASN A 77 1.09 0.06 2.05
CA ASN A 77 1.52 0.16 0.66
C ASN A 77 1.94 1.58 0.28
N ILE A 78 1.21 2.59 0.76
CA ILE A 78 1.58 4.00 0.59
C ILE A 78 2.93 4.27 1.28
N THR A 79 3.09 3.86 2.53
CA THR A 79 4.34 4.03 3.28
C THR A 79 5.52 3.37 2.57
N PHE A 80 5.39 2.12 2.14
CA PHE A 80 6.48 1.43 1.45
C PHE A 80 6.81 2.05 0.09
N PHE A 81 5.81 2.51 -0.67
CA PHE A 81 6.06 3.28 -1.88
C PHE A 81 6.85 4.57 -1.58
N LYS A 82 6.46 5.32 -0.53
CA LYS A 82 7.14 6.55 -0.12
C LYS A 82 8.60 6.29 0.29
N ILE A 83 8.87 5.17 0.96
CA ILE A 83 10.23 4.78 1.36
C ILE A 83 11.04 4.31 0.14
N ASP A 84 10.51 3.38 -0.66
CA ASP A 84 11.25 2.75 -1.76
C ASP A 84 11.43 3.68 -2.96
N ILE A 85 10.34 4.28 -3.44
CA ILE A 85 10.34 5.07 -4.68
C ILE A 85 10.68 6.53 -4.39
N GLU A 86 10.02 7.15 -3.43
CA GLU A 86 10.22 8.58 -3.14
C GLU A 86 11.37 8.88 -2.17
N ARG A 87 11.94 7.85 -1.52
CA ARG A 87 13.06 7.98 -0.58
C ARG A 87 12.76 8.96 0.56
N ARG A 88 11.55 8.88 1.12
CA ARG A 88 11.09 9.71 2.23
C ARG A 88 11.01 8.92 3.54
N ASP A 89 11.38 9.59 4.63
CA ASP A 89 11.13 9.09 5.97
C ASP A 89 9.62 9.08 6.26
N CYS A 90 9.15 7.97 6.83
CA CYS A 90 7.74 7.77 7.13
C CYS A 90 7.56 7.42 8.61
N LEU A 91 6.61 8.09 9.26
CA LEU A 91 6.21 7.81 10.63
C LEU A 91 4.78 7.24 10.63
N TYR A 92 4.62 6.04 11.19
CA TYR A 92 3.32 5.40 11.33
C TYR A 92 2.81 5.59 12.77
N LEU A 93 1.78 6.43 12.94
CA LEU A 93 1.19 6.73 14.24
C LEU A 93 -0.15 6.01 14.39
N LEU A 94 -0.30 5.31 15.51
CA LEU A 94 -1.55 4.68 15.91
C LEU A 94 -2.03 5.34 17.22
N PRO A 95 -3.36 5.40 17.46
CA PRO A 95 -3.89 5.88 18.73
C PRO A 95 -3.28 5.12 19.91
N ALA A 96 -3.05 5.83 21.03
CA ALA A 96 -2.62 5.20 22.26
C ALA A 96 -3.72 4.24 22.76
N LYS A 97 -3.30 3.10 23.32
CA LYS A 97 -4.21 2.09 23.90
C LYS A 97 -5.11 2.69 24.99
N THR A 98 -4.67 3.76 25.64
CA THR A 98 -5.36 4.47 26.72
C THR A 98 -5.11 5.96 26.54
N PRO A 99 -6.13 6.83 26.43
CA PRO A 99 -7.57 6.57 26.56
C PRO A 99 -8.30 6.10 25.27
N ASP A 100 -7.77 6.35 24.07
CA ASP A 100 -8.58 6.39 22.83
C ASP A 100 -8.94 5.04 22.18
N ALA A 101 -8.13 3.99 22.32
CA ALA A 101 -8.44 2.70 21.67
C ALA A 101 -9.55 1.90 22.37
N SER A 102 -9.79 2.17 23.65
CA SER A 102 -10.83 1.54 24.47
C SER A 102 -12.24 1.88 23.95
N ASP A 103 -12.46 3.14 23.58
CA ASP A 103 -13.77 3.64 23.11
C ASP A 103 -14.09 3.24 21.67
N PHE A 104 -13.06 3.02 20.84
CA PHE A 104 -13.23 2.45 19.49
C PHE A 104 -13.81 1.02 19.53
N SER A 105 -13.60 0.29 20.63
CA SER A 105 -14.21 -1.03 20.87
C SER A 105 -15.56 -0.99 21.58
N ALA A 106 -15.83 0.03 22.40
CA ALA A 106 -17.06 0.11 23.20
C ALA A 106 -18.28 0.62 22.41
N SER A 107 -18.09 1.47 21.40
CA SER A 107 -19.18 2.14 20.67
C SER A 107 -19.82 1.35 19.53
N ARG A 108 -19.37 0.12 19.25
CA ARG A 108 -19.94 -0.70 18.15
C ARG A 108 -21.22 -1.44 18.50
N PHE A 109 -21.63 -1.44 19.77
CA PHE A 109 -22.83 -2.12 20.25
C PHE A 109 -23.64 -1.23 21.23
N ASP A 110 -23.80 0.05 20.94
CA ASP A 110 -24.95 0.76 21.51
C ASP A 110 -26.21 0.30 20.76
N ALA A 111 -27.21 -0.14 21.52
CA ALA A 111 -28.45 -0.70 21.01
C ALA A 111 -29.46 0.43 20.77
N ALA A 112 -30.19 0.33 19.65
CA ALA A 112 -31.55 0.90 19.60
C ALA A 112 -32.45 0.13 20.57
#